data_AF-A0A7J8NTF1-F1
#
_entry.id   AF-A0A7J8NTF1-F1
#
_cell.length_a   1.000
_cell.length_b   1.000
_cell.length_c   1.000
_cell.angle_alpha   90.00
_cell.angle_beta   90.00
_cell.angle_gamma   90.00
#
_symmetry.space_group_name_H-M   'P 1'
#
loop_
_entity.id
_entity.type
_entity.pdbx_description
1 polymer ?
#
loop_
_entity_poly.entity_id
_entity_poly.type
_entity_poly.pdbx_seq_one_letter_code
_entity_poly.pdbx_strand_id
1 'polypeptide(L)' 'MAEFPALNGQSDSYVVLQYPAGSVNPFHTHPRATELLFLTYGILEVGFVDTTNKLFTQRLQAGDIFVFPKGLVHYQFKR' A
#
# COMPACT_ATOMS: atom_id res chain seq x y z
N MET A 1 9.53 -10.64 15.77
CA MET A 1 9.98 -10.04 14.51
C MET A 1 10.72 -8.76 14.82
N ALA A 2 11.93 -8.63 14.34
CA ALA A 2 12.52 -7.32 14.11
C ALA A 2 13.45 -7.52 12.90
N GLU A 3 12.85 -7.71 11.71
CA GLU A 3 13.59 -7.81 10.44
C GLU A 3 14.56 -6.64 10.28
N PHE A 4 14.26 -5.51 10.94
CA PHE A 4 15.14 -4.36 11.02
C PHE A 4 15.13 -3.75 12.43
N PRO A 5 16.01 -4.20 13.36
CA PRO A 5 16.00 -3.74 14.76
C PRO A 5 16.25 -2.24 14.94
N ALA A 6 16.89 -1.59 13.96
CA ALA A 6 17.11 -0.15 13.94
C ALA A 6 15.81 0.68 13.97
N LEU A 7 14.67 0.08 13.59
CA LEU A 7 13.36 0.74 13.61
C LEU A 7 12.67 0.68 14.98
N ASN A 8 13.25 -0.02 15.97
CA ASN A 8 12.67 -0.08 17.32
C ASN A 8 12.60 1.33 17.93
N GLY A 9 11.39 1.73 18.32
CA GLY A 9 11.11 3.06 18.88
C GLY A 9 10.99 4.18 17.85
N GLN A 10 11.13 3.91 16.55
CA GLN A 10 11.03 4.92 15.49
C GLN A 10 9.61 5.12 14.95
N SER A 11 8.66 4.26 15.33
CA SER A 11 7.27 4.26 14.84
C SER A 11 7.14 4.06 13.32
N ASP A 12 8.13 3.44 12.69
CA ASP A 12 8.17 3.18 11.26
C ASP A 12 8.38 1.69 10.95
N SER A 13 7.96 1.30 9.75
CA SER A 13 8.23 -0.03 9.17
C SER A 13 8.28 0.08 7.65
N TYR A 14 8.92 -0.88 6.99
CA TYR A 14 9.06 -0.87 5.54
C TYR A 14 8.87 -2.27 4.96
N VAL A 15 8.31 -2.33 3.76
CA VAL A 15 8.15 -3.56 2.99
C VAL A 15 8.40 -3.27 1.51
N VAL A 16 9.06 -4.20 0.83
CA VAL A 16 9.17 -4.19 -0.64
C VAL A 16 8.20 -5.23 -1.19
N LEU A 17 7.30 -4.79 -2.07
CA LEU A 17 6.33 -5.65 -2.72
C LEU A 17 6.71 -5.85 -4.19
N GLN A 18 6.67 -7.09 -4.65
CA GLN A 18 6.87 -7.44 -6.06
C GLN A 18 5.62 -8.15 -6.57
N TYR A 19 5.09 -7.64 -7.68
CA TYR A 19 3.86 -8.15 -8.28
C TYR A 19 4.18 -8.80 -9.63
N PRO A 20 3.92 -10.11 -9.82
CA PRO A 20 3.78 -10.71 -11.14
C PRO A 20 2.61 -10.11 -11.93
N ALA A 21 2.62 -10.22 -13.27
CA ALA A 21 1.50 -9.75 -14.08
C ALA A 21 0.20 -10.48 -13.70
N GLY A 22 -0.91 -9.74 -13.58
CA GLY A 22 -2.20 -10.27 -13.14
C GLY A 22 -2.31 -10.57 -11.64
N SER A 23 -1.29 -10.25 -10.83
CA SER A 23 -1.32 -10.53 -9.39
C SER A 23 -2.01 -9.43 -8.59
N VAL A 24 -2.59 -9.82 -7.46
CA VAL A 24 -3.27 -8.93 -6.52
C VAL A 24 -2.65 -9.06 -5.14
N ASN A 25 -2.45 -7.93 -4.47
CA ASN A 25 -2.40 -7.92 -3.00
C ASN A 25 -3.85 -7.67 -2.55
N PRO A 26 -4.53 -8.71 -2.03
CA PRO A 26 -5.97 -8.70 -1.80
C PRO A 26 -6.38 -7.61 -0.79
N PHE A 27 -7.68 -7.37 -0.67
CA PHE A 27 -8.21 -6.40 0.28
C PHE A 27 -7.71 -6.67 1.71
N HIS A 28 -7.05 -5.68 2.31
CA HIS A 28 -6.48 -5.77 3.65
C HIS A 28 -6.48 -4.40 4.37
N THR A 29 -6.07 -4.38 5.63
CA THR A 29 -6.02 -3.18 6.47
C THR A 29 -4.74 -3.15 7.29
N HIS A 30 -4.27 -1.95 7.63
CA HIS A 30 -3.26 -1.73 8.66
C HIS A 30 -3.92 -1.05 9.88
N PRO A 31 -4.26 -1.78 10.96
CA PRO A 31 -5.06 -1.24 12.05
C PRO A 31 -4.33 -0.13 12.85
N ARG A 32 -3.01 -0.03 12.72
CA ARG A 32 -2.17 0.86 13.53
C ARG A 32 -1.36 1.88 12.73
N ALA A 33 -1.35 1.81 11.40
CA ALA A 33 -0.47 2.64 10.57
C ALA A 33 -1.18 3.13 9.30
N THR A 34 -0.78 4.30 8.82
CA THR A 34 -1.00 4.76 7.44
C THR A 34 0.09 4.14 6.56
N GLU A 35 -0.23 3.79 5.32
CA GLU A 35 0.77 3.33 4.34
C GLU A 35 1.05 4.45 3.32
N LEU A 36 2.34 4.70 3.08
CA LEU A 36 2.83 5.50 1.96
C LEU A 36 3.48 4.56 0.94
N LEU A 37 2.85 4.41 -0.22
CA LEU A 37 3.35 3.57 -1.30
C LEU A 37 4.04 4.43 -2.36
N PHE A 38 5.27 4.08 -2.70
CA PHE A 38 6.03 4.67 -3.80
C PHE A 38 6.27 3.60 -4.88
N LEU A 39 5.78 3.85 -6.10
CA LEU A 39 5.93 2.87 -7.19
C LEU A 39 7.29 3.05 -7.87
N THR A 40 8.19 2.08 -7.69
CA THR A 40 9.55 2.14 -8.25
C THR A 40 9.64 1.68 -9.70
N TYR A 41 8.74 0.81 -10.16
CA TYR A 41 8.77 0.25 -11.51
C TYR A 41 7.39 -0.22 -11.99
N GLY A 42 7.11 -0.02 -13.28
CA GLY A 42 5.91 -0.54 -13.95
C GLY A 42 4.65 0.32 -13.73
N ILE A 43 3.51 -0.34 -13.71
CA ILE A 43 2.17 0.25 -13.54
C ILE A 43 1.44 -0.56 -12.47
N LEU A 44 0.73 0.12 -11.58
CA LEU A 44 -0.03 -0.52 -10.51
C LEU A 44 -1.39 0.17 -10.34
N GLU A 45 -2.47 -0.59 -10.33
CA GLU A 45 -3.79 -0.09 -9.94
C GLU A 45 -3.92 -0.22 -8.42
N VAL A 46 -4.29 0.86 -7.75
CA VAL A 46 -4.45 0.91 -6.30
C VAL A 46 -5.80 1.49 -5.93
N GLY A 47 -6.29 1.17 -4.74
CA GLY A 47 -7.47 1.83 -4.21
C GLY A 47 -7.76 1.51 -2.74
N PHE A 48 -8.58 2.37 -2.13
CA PHE A 48 -9.12 2.19 -0.79
C PHE A 48 -10.57 2.62 -0.70
N VAL A 49 -11.27 2.13 0.32
CA VAL A 49 -12.64 2.54 0.64
C VAL A 49 -12.64 3.34 1.94
N ASP A 50 -13.26 4.51 1.92
CA ASP A 50 -13.39 5.36 3.11
C ASP A 50 -14.53 4.93 4.06
N THR A 51 -14.66 5.63 5.18
CA THR A 51 -15.70 5.36 6.18
C THR A 51 -17.12 5.68 5.71
N THR A 52 -17.28 6.30 4.54
CA THR A 52 -18.57 6.55 3.86
C THR A 52 -18.86 5.53 2.76
N ASN A 53 -18.05 4.47 2.65
CA ASN A 53 -18.08 3.48 1.57
C ASN A 53 -17.78 4.04 0.18
N LYS A 54 -17.11 5.19 0.10
CA LYS A 54 -16.65 5.75 -1.17
C LYS A 54 -15.35 5.08 -1.58
N LEU A 55 -15.32 4.57 -2.80
CA LEU A 55 -14.13 3.99 -3.43
C LEU A 55 -13.26 5.11 -4.03
N PHE A 56 -11.98 5.12 -3.66
CA PHE A 56 -10.94 5.93 -4.29
C PHE A 56 -9.96 4.99 -5.01
N THR A 57 -9.66 5.28 -6.27
CA THR A 57 -8.73 4.48 -7.08
C THR A 57 -7.78 5.38 -7.88
N GLN A 58 -6.60 4.84 -8.16
CA GLN A 58 -5.63 5.47 -9.05
C GLN A 58 -4.83 4.40 -9.79
N ARG A 59 -4.46 4.71 -11.04
CA ARG A 59 -3.49 3.94 -11.81
C ARG A 59 -2.14 4.64 -11.73
N LEU A 60 -1.23 4.08 -10.96
CA LEU A 60 0.11 4.61 -10.73
C LEU A 60 1.07 4.20 -11.85
N GLN A 61 2.01 5.08 -12.17
CA GLN A 61 3.20 4.84 -12.98
C GLN A 61 4.46 4.95 -12.10
N ALA A 62 5.60 4.45 -12.61
CA ALA A 62 6.86 4.58 -11.90
C ALA A 62 7.15 6.05 -11.53
N GLY A 63 7.45 6.29 -10.25
CA GLY A 63 7.63 7.62 -9.68
C GLY A 63 6.40 8.17 -8.94
N ASP A 64 5.22 7.60 -9.15
CA ASP A 64 4.01 8.03 -8.43
C ASP A 64 4.01 7.55 -6.97
N ILE A 65 3.30 8.32 -6.14
CA ILE A 65 3.07 8.05 -4.72
C ILE A 65 1.57 7.93 -4.47
N PHE A 66 1.19 7.05 -3.55
CA PHE A 66 -0.19 6.92 -3.06
C PHE A 66 -0.23 6.72 -1.55
N VAL A 67 -1.25 7.29 -0.89
CA VAL A 67 -1.45 7.18 0.57
C VAL A 67 -2.69 6.34 0.87
N PHE A 68 -2.52 5.32 1.70
CA PHE A 68 -3.64 4.58 2.28
C PHE A 68 -3.86 5.01 3.74
N PRO A 69 -4.99 5.67 4.06
CA PRO A 69 -5.24 6.12 5.42
C PRO A 69 -5.34 4.96 6.41
N LYS A 70 -4.88 5.21 7.65
CA LYS A 70 -4.86 4.23 8.73
C LYS A 70 -6.19 3.49 8.89
N GLY A 71 -6.11 2.17 8.92
CA GLY A 71 -7.24 1.27 9.20
C GLY A 71 -8.27 1.13 8.08
N LEU A 72 -8.11 1.83 6.95
CA LEU A 72 -9.02 1.67 5.82
C LEU A 72 -8.66 0.45 4.97
N VAL A 73 -9.70 -0.21 4.44
CA VAL A 73 -9.51 -1.35 3.55
C VAL A 73 -8.96 -0.88 2.21
N HIS A 74 -7.93 -1.54 1.71
CA HIS A 74 -7.27 -1.18 0.47
C HIS A 74 -6.68 -2.39 -0.26
N TYR A 75 -6.31 -2.20 -1.51
CA TYR A 75 -5.75 -3.22 -2.39
C TYR A 75 -4.73 -2.64 -3.36
N GLN A 76 -3.92 -3.53 -3.95
CA GLN A 76 -3.11 -3.23 -5.12
C GLN A 76 -3.26 -4.36 -6.15
N PHE A 77 -3.37 -4.01 -7.42
CA PHE A 77 -3.51 -4.94 -8.52
C PHE A 77 -2.54 -4.57 -9.64
N LYS A 78 -1.70 -5.53 -10.06
CA LYS A 78 -0.88 -5.37 -11.24
C LYS A 78 -1.61 -5.98 -12.43
N ARG A 79 -2.20 -5.12 -13.25
CA ARG A 79 -2.75 -5.52 -14.54
C ARG A 79 -1.63 -6.00 -15.47
#